data_AF-A0AAJ0GT78-F1
#
_entry.id   AF-A0AAJ0GT78-F1
#
_cell.length_a   1.000
_cell.length_b   1.000
_cell.length_c   1.000
_cell.angle_alpha   90.00
_cell.angle_beta   90.00
_cell.angle_gamma   90.00
#
_symmetry.space_group_name_H-M   'P 1'
#
loop_
_entity.id
_entity.type
_entity.pdbx_description
1 polymer ?
#
loop_
_entity_poly.entity_id
_entity_poly.type
_entity_poly.pdbx_seq_one_letter_code
_entity_poly.pdbx_strand_id
1 'polypeptide(L)'
;MGCGELRVPMRYGDTKARWFNDSIQEFVDQHQIYEKTGLWLPTYMFRGLHVGNSSHPTEYLSEAAYFPVDENQPHIASFIIDSNEAPGDQVLRNEVDYAITLVKYRLAQGRHTNHHTKPATIYTIERESFARITQAYFDGKTNKLVLRQLRHLDLWGPKPPDDAYTLLRWMANHPCGHTEYVDEDEPEEEANMTTDSSDTVPKLLLGQA
;
A
#
# COMPACT_ATOMS: atom_id res chain seq x y z
N MET A 1 -37.24 -15.85 -19.19
CA MET A 1 -36.23 -15.24 -20.06
C MET A 1 -36.14 -13.78 -19.66
N GLY A 2 -35.12 -13.40 -18.87
CA GLY A 2 -34.96 -12.04 -18.38
C GLY A 2 -34.31 -11.16 -19.44
N CYS A 3 -34.97 -10.07 -19.79
CA CYS A 3 -34.46 -9.06 -20.72
C CYS A 3 -33.38 -8.27 -19.99
N GLY A 4 -32.12 -8.44 -20.40
CA GLY A 4 -31.01 -7.66 -19.87
C GLY A 4 -31.12 -6.21 -20.35
N GLU A 5 -31.27 -5.28 -19.41
CA GLU A 5 -31.22 -3.85 -19.69
C GLU A 5 -29.86 -3.49 -20.28
N LEU A 6 -29.86 -3.10 -21.55
CA LEU A 6 -28.71 -2.55 -22.24
C LEU A 6 -28.37 -1.18 -21.63
N ARG A 7 -27.27 -1.12 -20.87
CA ARG A 7 -26.70 0.14 -20.36
C ARG A 7 -26.36 1.05 -21.53
N VAL A 8 -27.05 2.19 -21.64
CA VAL A 8 -26.75 3.23 -22.62
C VAL A 8 -25.44 3.93 -22.22
N PRO A 9 -24.48 4.14 -23.14
CA PRO A 9 -23.27 4.90 -22.82
C PRO A 9 -23.65 6.37 -22.56
N MET A 10 -23.53 6.80 -21.29
CA MET A 10 -23.78 8.17 -20.88
C MET A 10 -22.71 9.12 -21.44
N ARG A 11 -23.11 10.36 -21.74
CA ARG A 11 -22.20 11.42 -22.18
C ARG A 11 -21.28 11.82 -21.02
N TYR A 12 -19.98 11.91 -21.30
CA TYR A 12 -18.91 12.27 -20.36
C TYR A 12 -19.12 13.59 -19.57
N GLY A 13 -20.05 14.45 -20.01
CA GLY A 13 -20.40 15.69 -19.30
C GLY A 13 -21.44 15.54 -18.18
N ASP A 14 -22.08 14.37 -18.07
CA ASP A 14 -23.16 14.11 -17.11
C ASP A 14 -22.70 13.29 -15.89
N THR A 15 -21.44 12.83 -15.86
CA THR A 15 -20.89 12.08 -14.72
C THR A 15 -20.54 13.03 -13.57
N LYS A 16 -21.38 12.95 -12.53
CA LYS A 16 -21.31 13.78 -11.33
C LYS A 16 -20.43 13.11 -10.27
N ALA A 17 -19.11 13.26 -10.40
CA ALA A 17 -18.18 13.16 -9.28
C ALA A 17 -17.53 14.51 -8.94
N ARG A 18 -18.04 15.62 -9.50
CA ARG A 18 -17.47 16.97 -9.34
C ARG A 18 -17.18 17.34 -7.88
N TRP A 19 -18.09 17.01 -6.95
CA TRP A 19 -17.90 17.28 -5.52
C TRP A 19 -16.73 16.49 -4.91
N PHE A 20 -16.49 15.25 -5.36
CA PHE A 20 -15.39 14.41 -4.90
C PHE A 20 -14.07 14.92 -5.50
N ASN A 21 -14.08 15.27 -6.79
CA ASN A 21 -12.94 15.91 -7.45
C ASN A 21 -12.60 17.27 -6.80
N ASP A 22 -13.60 18.08 -6.43
CA ASP A 22 -13.39 19.35 -5.71
C ASP A 22 -12.80 19.10 -4.31
N SER A 23 -13.26 18.05 -3.61
CA SER A 23 -12.74 17.65 -2.29
C SER A 23 -11.31 17.11 -2.36
N ILE A 24 -10.98 16.36 -3.42
CA ILE A 24 -9.62 15.89 -3.71
C ILE A 24 -8.74 17.07 -4.09
N GLN A 25 -9.18 17.96 -4.97
CA GLN A 25 -8.40 19.11 -5.41
C GLN A 25 -8.03 20.02 -4.21
N GLU A 26 -8.98 20.25 -3.29
CA GLU A 26 -8.72 20.99 -2.06
C GLU A 26 -7.71 20.28 -1.14
N PHE A 27 -7.70 18.95 -1.14
CA PHE A 27 -6.70 18.14 -0.45
C PHE A 27 -5.31 18.18 -1.14
N VAL A 28 -5.30 18.35 -2.46
CA VAL A 28 -4.15 18.16 -3.37
C VAL A 28 -3.36 19.45 -3.62
N ASP A 29 -3.93 20.64 -3.45
CA ASP A 29 -3.26 21.93 -3.63
C ASP A 29 -2.04 22.16 -2.69
N GLN A 30 -1.62 21.13 -1.93
CA GLN A 30 -0.34 21.02 -1.21
C GLN A 30 0.80 20.42 -2.05
N HIS A 31 1.00 20.88 -3.30
CA HIS A 31 2.03 20.41 -4.24
C HIS A 31 3.49 20.73 -3.79
N GLN A 32 3.98 20.07 -2.73
CA GLN A 32 5.35 20.19 -2.18
C GLN A 32 6.02 18.83 -1.86
N ILE A 33 5.49 17.72 -2.40
CA ILE A 33 5.92 16.37 -1.97
C ILE A 33 7.38 16.08 -2.35
N TYR A 34 7.79 16.36 -3.59
CA TYR A 34 9.16 16.10 -4.04
C TYR A 34 10.18 16.93 -3.25
N GLU A 35 9.96 18.24 -3.13
CA GLU A 35 10.90 19.15 -2.45
C GLU A 35 11.13 18.76 -0.99
N LYS A 36 10.10 18.28 -0.29
CA LYS A 36 10.19 17.90 1.12
C LYS A 36 10.77 16.51 1.36
N THR A 37 10.53 15.56 0.46
CA THR A 37 10.78 14.14 0.73
C THR A 37 11.78 13.47 -0.22
N GLY A 38 12.08 14.09 -1.37
CA GLY A 38 12.83 13.49 -2.47
C GLY A 38 12.08 12.39 -3.22
N LEU A 39 10.80 12.13 -2.90
CA LEU A 39 9.97 11.12 -3.57
C LEU A 39 9.43 11.65 -4.89
N TRP A 40 9.76 10.95 -5.98
CA TRP A 40 9.20 11.21 -7.31
C TRP A 40 8.15 10.16 -7.64
N LEU A 41 6.89 10.58 -7.80
CA LEU A 41 5.79 9.67 -8.12
C LEU A 41 5.60 9.54 -9.64
N PRO A 42 5.34 8.32 -10.17
CA PRO A 42 5.17 8.12 -11.61
C PRO A 42 3.98 8.90 -12.16
N THR A 43 4.17 9.62 -13.26
CA THR A 43 3.08 10.33 -13.95
C THR A 43 3.10 9.98 -15.43
N TYR A 44 1.94 9.65 -15.98
CA TYR A 44 1.77 9.35 -17.40
C TYR A 44 0.57 10.14 -17.95
N MET A 45 0.88 11.26 -18.62
CA MET A 45 -0.10 12.10 -19.30
C MET A 45 0.10 12.00 -20.82
N PHE A 46 -0.99 11.89 -21.58
CA PHE A 46 -0.89 11.87 -23.03
C PHE A 46 -0.76 13.31 -23.56
N ARG A 47 0.45 13.67 -24.05
CA ARG A 47 0.62 14.92 -24.81
C ARG A 47 -0.02 14.75 -26.18
N GLY A 48 -1.22 15.33 -26.34
CA GLY A 48 -2.01 15.26 -27.56
C GLY A 48 -1.26 15.68 -28.83
N LEU A 49 -1.00 14.71 -29.70
CA LEU A 49 -0.98 14.86 -31.15
C LEU A 49 -1.61 13.59 -31.73
N HIS A 50 -2.93 13.55 -31.83
CA HIS A 50 -3.68 13.01 -32.97
C HIS A 50 -5.19 13.02 -32.69
N VAL A 51 -5.86 13.97 -33.33
CA VAL A 51 -7.30 13.92 -33.58
C VAL A 51 -7.56 12.76 -34.54
N GLY A 52 -8.23 11.71 -34.07
CA GLY A 52 -8.78 10.68 -34.95
C GLY A 52 -8.45 9.22 -34.59
N ASN A 53 -8.86 8.76 -33.42
CA ASN A 53 -9.54 7.46 -33.26
C ASN A 53 -9.98 7.25 -31.81
N SER A 54 -11.15 6.63 -31.63
CA SER A 54 -11.94 6.51 -30.41
C SER A 54 -11.40 5.56 -29.34
N SER A 55 -10.09 5.48 -29.15
CA SER A 55 -9.48 4.83 -27.98
C SER A 55 -8.99 5.94 -27.06
N HIS A 56 -9.71 6.19 -25.96
CA HIS A 56 -9.28 7.14 -24.94
C HIS A 56 -7.82 6.81 -24.54
N PRO A 57 -6.86 7.73 -24.73
CA PRO A 57 -5.48 7.45 -24.36
C PRO A 57 -5.40 7.21 -22.85
N THR A 58 -4.70 6.15 -22.44
CA THR A 58 -4.48 5.84 -21.02
C THR A 58 -3.67 6.96 -20.38
N GLU A 59 -4.24 7.55 -19.34
CA GLU A 59 -3.60 8.54 -18.48
C GLU A 59 -3.71 8.10 -17.02
N TYR A 60 -2.63 8.30 -16.27
CA TYR A 60 -2.64 8.21 -14.81
C TYR A 60 -1.72 9.24 -14.19
N LEU A 61 -2.16 9.81 -13.09
CA LEU A 61 -1.45 10.87 -12.39
C LEU A 61 -1.46 10.63 -10.89
N SER A 62 -0.38 11.06 -10.24
CA SER A 62 -0.31 11.10 -8.78
C SER A 62 -0.93 12.39 -8.32
N GLU A 63 -1.74 12.30 -7.29
CA GLU A 63 -2.25 13.49 -6.63
C GLU A 63 -1.50 13.76 -5.33
N ALA A 64 -1.25 12.72 -4.53
CA ALA A 64 -0.58 12.87 -3.25
C ALA A 64 0.13 11.60 -2.78
N ALA A 65 1.16 11.77 -1.95
CA ALA A 65 1.70 10.73 -1.08
C ALA A 65 1.51 11.13 0.38
N TYR A 66 1.19 10.14 1.20
CA TYR A 66 0.86 10.30 2.61
C TYR A 66 1.93 9.61 3.46
N PHE A 67 2.34 10.31 4.50
CA PHE A 67 3.25 9.81 5.50
C PHE A 67 2.51 9.78 6.85
N PRO A 68 2.76 8.76 7.68
CA PRO A 68 2.22 8.73 9.04
C PRO A 68 2.65 9.97 9.82
N VAL A 69 1.78 10.44 10.71
CA VAL A 69 2.12 11.52 11.65
C VAL A 69 3.25 11.08 12.59
N ASP A 70 3.22 9.81 13.02
CA ASP A 70 4.33 9.18 13.73
C ASP A 70 5.41 8.72 12.75
N GLU A 71 6.55 9.42 12.74
CA GLU A 71 7.68 9.12 11.85
C GLU A 71 8.30 7.73 12.09
N ASN A 72 8.03 7.09 13.24
CA ASN A 72 8.48 5.73 13.52
C ASN A 72 7.65 4.67 12.79
N GLN A 73 6.50 5.03 12.21
CA GLN A 73 5.71 4.08 11.45
C GLN A 73 6.24 3.96 10.01
N PRO A 74 6.49 2.74 9.51
CA PRO A 74 7.10 2.52 8.20
C PRO A 74 6.13 2.72 7.03
N HIS A 75 4.83 2.90 7.32
CA HIS A 75 3.78 2.95 6.31
C HIS A 75 3.95 4.14 5.38
N ILE A 76 3.58 3.97 4.12
CA ILE A 76 3.45 5.07 3.17
C ILE A 76 2.16 4.85 2.39
N ALA A 77 1.53 5.92 1.90
CA ALA A 77 0.43 5.75 0.98
C ALA A 77 0.48 6.74 -0.19
N SER A 78 -0.32 6.47 -1.21
CA SER A 78 -0.47 7.35 -2.36
C SER A 78 -1.91 7.36 -2.85
N PHE A 79 -2.35 8.51 -3.35
CA PHE A 79 -3.62 8.69 -4.05
C PHE A 79 -3.34 8.93 -5.52
N ILE A 80 -3.98 8.14 -6.37
CA ILE A 80 -3.75 8.07 -7.81
C ILE A 80 -5.09 8.15 -8.52
N ILE A 81 -5.12 8.83 -9.66
CA ILE A 81 -6.25 8.80 -10.58
C ILE A 81 -5.80 8.07 -11.85
N ASP A 82 -6.59 7.10 -12.30
CA ASP A 82 -6.42 6.39 -13.57
C ASP A 82 -7.65 6.57 -14.44
N SER A 83 -7.41 6.82 -15.73
CA SER A 83 -8.45 6.87 -16.75
C SER A 83 -9.05 5.50 -17.09
N ASN A 84 -8.45 4.39 -16.64
CA ASN A 84 -8.95 3.04 -16.83
C ASN A 84 -9.67 2.51 -15.60
N GLU A 85 -10.61 1.60 -15.87
CA GLU A 85 -11.18 0.71 -14.87
C GLU A 85 -10.50 -0.65 -15.05
N ALA A 86 -10.10 -1.30 -13.96
CA ALA A 86 -9.41 -2.58 -14.06
C ALA A 86 -10.38 -3.71 -14.42
N PRO A 87 -9.98 -4.62 -15.32
CA PRO A 87 -10.81 -5.74 -15.70
C PRO A 87 -10.81 -6.82 -14.61
N GLY A 88 -11.81 -6.78 -13.73
CA GLY A 88 -12.03 -7.82 -12.72
C GLY A 88 -11.01 -7.77 -11.57
N ASP A 89 -10.20 -8.83 -11.45
CA ASP A 89 -9.18 -9.02 -10.41
C ASP A 89 -7.75 -8.65 -10.87
N GLN A 90 -7.64 -8.01 -12.03
CA GLN A 90 -6.35 -7.56 -12.54
C GLN A 90 -5.88 -6.29 -11.82
N VAL A 91 -4.57 -6.16 -11.71
CA VAL A 91 -3.91 -4.97 -11.17
C VAL A 91 -3.65 -3.98 -12.30
N LEU A 92 -3.93 -2.70 -12.08
CA LEU A 92 -3.61 -1.66 -13.04
C LEU A 92 -2.10 -1.40 -13.08
N ARG A 93 -1.60 -0.95 -14.23
CA ARG A 93 -0.17 -0.65 -14.38
C ARG A 93 0.31 0.40 -13.38
N ASN A 94 -0.49 1.43 -13.14
CA ASN A 94 -0.15 2.48 -12.18
C ASN A 94 -0.01 1.92 -10.75
N GLU A 95 -0.86 1.00 -10.32
CA GLU A 95 -0.77 0.34 -9.00
C GLU A 95 0.58 -0.37 -8.84
N VAL A 96 1.06 -1.04 -9.90
CA VAL A 96 2.37 -1.68 -9.90
C VAL A 96 3.51 -0.66 -9.87
N ASP A 97 3.47 0.35 -10.73
CA ASP A 97 4.52 1.38 -10.81
C ASP A 97 4.67 2.12 -9.47
N TYR A 98 3.56 2.44 -8.81
CA TYR A 98 3.55 3.11 -7.51
C TYR A 98 3.96 2.17 -6.39
N ALA A 99 3.50 0.92 -6.38
CA ALA A 99 3.96 -0.07 -5.41
C ALA A 99 5.49 -0.18 -5.43
N ILE A 100 6.08 -0.31 -6.62
CA ILE A 100 7.54 -0.35 -6.79
C ILE A 100 8.18 0.93 -6.26
N THR A 101 7.64 2.09 -6.61
CA THR A 101 8.22 3.40 -6.27
C THR A 101 8.20 3.65 -4.76
N LEU A 102 7.04 3.49 -4.12
CA LEU A 102 6.85 3.71 -2.70
C LEU A 102 7.66 2.74 -1.85
N VAL A 103 7.68 1.46 -2.24
CA VAL A 103 8.46 0.44 -1.53
C VAL A 103 9.95 0.66 -1.70
N LYS A 104 10.44 0.96 -2.91
CA LYS A 104 11.86 1.33 -3.12
C LYS A 104 12.25 2.53 -2.29
N TYR A 105 11.42 3.57 -2.28
CA TYR A 105 11.65 4.75 -1.46
C TYR A 105 11.80 4.36 0.02
N ARG A 106 10.86 3.60 0.58
CA ARG A 106 10.92 3.17 1.98
C ARG A 106 12.12 2.28 2.31
N LEU A 107 12.54 1.42 1.39
CA LEU A 107 13.73 0.59 1.58
C LEU A 107 15.03 1.40 1.50
N ALA A 108 15.12 2.35 0.57
CA ALA A 108 16.32 3.16 0.34
C ALA A 108 16.65 4.11 1.50
N GLN A 109 15.66 4.52 2.31
CA GLN A 109 15.89 5.39 3.46
C GLN A 109 16.70 4.71 4.58
N GLY A 110 16.80 3.38 4.60
CA GLY A 110 17.51 2.64 5.67
C GLY A 110 16.90 2.80 7.07
N ARG A 111 15.72 3.42 7.18
CA ARG A 111 14.97 3.60 8.43
C ARG A 111 14.06 2.39 8.71
N HIS A 112 13.50 2.34 9.91
CA HIS A 112 12.51 1.34 10.33
C HIS A 112 13.05 -0.11 10.26
N THR A 113 14.29 -0.32 10.72
CA THR A 113 14.94 -1.64 10.74
C THR A 113 14.37 -2.57 11.80
N ASN A 114 13.72 -2.01 12.81
CA ASN A 114 12.91 -2.72 13.82
C ASN A 114 11.55 -3.18 13.30
N HIS A 115 11.24 -2.96 12.02
CA HIS A 115 10.00 -3.43 11.39
C HIS A 115 10.26 -4.54 10.38
N HIS A 116 9.52 -5.64 10.50
CA HIS A 116 9.58 -6.77 9.57
C HIS A 116 8.89 -6.49 8.24
N THR A 117 8.10 -5.43 8.14
CA THR A 117 7.37 -5.06 6.91
C THR A 117 7.25 -3.55 6.80
N LYS A 118 7.46 -3.04 5.58
CA LYS A 118 7.33 -1.61 5.24
C LYS A 118 6.21 -1.44 4.22
N PRO A 119 4.96 -1.28 4.67
CA PRO A 119 3.79 -1.34 3.80
C PRO A 119 3.59 -0.02 3.05
N ALA A 120 3.18 -0.15 1.79
CA ALA A 120 2.64 0.91 0.96
C ALA A 120 1.14 0.67 0.75
N THR A 121 0.31 1.70 0.84
CA THR A 121 -1.11 1.64 0.48
C THR A 121 -1.40 2.57 -0.68
N ILE A 122 -2.09 2.06 -1.69
CA ILE A 122 -2.38 2.79 -2.92
C ILE A 122 -3.89 2.90 -3.04
N TYR A 123 -4.38 4.13 -3.10
CA TYR A 123 -5.77 4.45 -3.38
C TYR A 123 -5.85 4.87 -4.84
N THR A 124 -6.51 4.05 -5.65
CA THR A 124 -6.69 4.33 -7.08
C THR A 124 -8.13 4.74 -7.31
N ILE A 125 -8.36 5.92 -7.87
CA ILE A 125 -9.65 6.29 -8.45
C ILE A 125 -9.64 5.87 -9.91
N GLU A 126 -10.63 5.09 -10.29
CA GLU A 126 -10.81 4.54 -11.63
C GLU A 126 -11.92 5.32 -12.31
N ARG A 127 -11.53 6.19 -13.24
CA ARG A 127 -12.40 7.18 -13.87
C ARG A 127 -13.06 8.06 -12.81
N GLU A 128 -14.40 8.07 -12.77
CA GLU A 128 -15.22 8.87 -11.84
C GLU A 128 -16.18 7.99 -11.03
N SER A 129 -16.05 6.67 -11.14
CA SER A 129 -17.09 5.73 -10.72
C SER A 129 -16.63 4.72 -9.70
N PHE A 130 -15.34 4.39 -9.68
CA PHE A 130 -14.84 3.34 -8.82
C PHE A 130 -13.55 3.74 -8.12
N ALA A 131 -13.26 3.03 -7.04
CA ALA A 131 -11.96 3.10 -6.40
C ALA A 131 -11.46 1.72 -5.99
N ARG A 132 -10.14 1.57 -5.93
CA ARG A 132 -9.49 0.38 -5.39
C ARG A 132 -8.47 0.74 -4.33
N ILE A 133 -8.38 -0.13 -3.34
CA ILE A 133 -7.34 -0.07 -2.32
C ILE A 133 -6.39 -1.25 -2.55
N THR A 134 -5.15 -0.92 -2.85
CA THR A 134 -4.07 -1.88 -3.09
C THR A 134 -3.00 -1.71 -2.02
N GLN A 135 -2.78 -2.76 -1.23
CA GLN A 135 -1.66 -2.81 -0.29
C GLN A 135 -0.47 -3.46 -0.98
N ALA A 136 0.71 -2.92 -0.76
CA ALA A 136 1.95 -3.46 -1.28
C ALA A 136 3.02 -3.53 -0.19
N TYR A 137 3.86 -4.55 -0.23
CA TYR A 137 5.07 -4.59 0.59
C TYR A 137 6.11 -5.49 -0.08
N PHE A 138 7.37 -5.31 0.31
CA PHE A 138 8.44 -6.20 -0.11
C PHE A 138 8.64 -7.31 0.93
N ASP A 139 8.50 -8.55 0.49
CA ASP A 139 8.87 -9.72 1.29
C ASP A 139 10.34 -10.05 1.05
N GLY A 140 11.18 -9.73 2.04
CA GLY A 140 12.62 -10.01 1.99
C GLY A 140 12.96 -11.50 2.01
N LYS A 141 12.08 -12.38 2.52
CA LYS A 141 12.32 -13.83 2.57
C LYS A 141 12.16 -14.46 1.19
N THR A 142 11.11 -14.05 0.46
CA THR A 142 10.85 -14.56 -0.89
C THR A 142 11.45 -13.68 -1.99
N ASN A 143 12.01 -12.53 -1.64
CA ASN A 143 12.56 -11.51 -2.54
C ASN A 143 11.52 -11.04 -3.58
N LYS A 144 10.27 -10.84 -3.13
CA LYS A 144 9.13 -10.50 -3.99
C LYS A 144 8.42 -9.25 -3.50
N LEU A 145 7.97 -8.44 -4.45
CA LEU A 145 6.95 -7.44 -4.20
C LEU A 145 5.60 -8.13 -4.14
N VAL A 146 4.93 -8.04 -3.00
CA VAL A 146 3.59 -8.58 -2.79
C VAL A 146 2.60 -7.45 -2.96
N LEU A 147 1.60 -7.66 -3.82
CA LEU A 147 0.46 -6.76 -3.97
C LEU A 147 -0.80 -7.51 -3.52
N ARG A 148 -1.60 -6.84 -2.70
CA ARG A 148 -2.88 -7.34 -2.20
C ARG A 148 -3.95 -6.29 -2.48
N GLN A 149 -4.84 -6.61 -3.39
CA GLN A 149 -6.07 -5.84 -3.59
C GLN A 149 -7.05 -6.22 -2.49
N LEU A 150 -7.61 -5.22 -1.81
CA LEU A 150 -8.57 -5.46 -0.73
C LEU A 150 -9.99 -5.61 -1.28
N ARG A 151 -10.47 -4.57 -1.95
CA ARG A 151 -11.84 -4.48 -2.47
C ARG A 151 -11.94 -3.41 -3.56
N HIS A 152 -12.80 -3.68 -4.56
CA HIS A 152 -13.26 -2.69 -5.52
C HIS A 152 -14.50 -1.97 -4.95
N LEU A 153 -14.42 -0.65 -4.88
CA LEU A 153 -15.39 0.23 -4.24
C LEU A 153 -16.21 0.95 -5.31
N ASP A 154 -17.54 0.91 -5.18
CA ASP A 154 -18.44 1.59 -6.09
C ASP A 154 -18.73 3.00 -5.56
N LEU A 155 -18.25 4.02 -6.27
CA LEU A 155 -18.44 5.43 -5.93
C LEU A 155 -19.61 6.05 -6.71
N TRP A 156 -20.29 5.28 -7.56
CA TRP A 156 -21.35 5.79 -8.41
C TRP A 156 -22.61 6.17 -7.63
N GLY A 157 -23.13 7.37 -7.89
CA GLY A 157 -24.45 7.75 -7.39
C GLY A 157 -24.67 9.26 -7.34
N PRO A 158 -25.93 9.71 -7.18
CA PRO A 158 -26.27 11.12 -7.02
C PRO A 158 -25.85 11.69 -5.64
N LYS A 159 -25.49 10.83 -4.69
CA LYS A 159 -25.00 11.14 -3.33
C LYS A 159 -23.86 10.17 -2.99
N PRO A 160 -22.96 10.51 -2.04
CA PRO A 160 -21.87 9.62 -1.65
C PRO A 160 -22.40 8.27 -1.15
N PRO A 161 -22.02 7.13 -1.77
CA PRO A 161 -22.39 5.80 -1.27
C PRO A 161 -21.55 5.41 -0.04
N ASP A 162 -21.93 4.32 0.63
CA ASP A 162 -21.20 3.77 1.79
C ASP A 162 -19.72 3.46 1.48
N ASP A 163 -19.45 3.09 0.23
CA ASP A 163 -18.11 2.82 -0.29
C ASP A 163 -17.24 4.08 -0.37
N ALA A 164 -17.83 5.25 -0.65
CA ALA A 164 -17.13 6.53 -0.58
C ALA A 164 -16.70 6.86 0.86
N TYR A 165 -17.59 6.65 1.84
CA TYR A 165 -17.24 6.83 3.25
C TYR A 165 -16.21 5.80 3.72
N THR A 166 -16.27 4.58 3.20
CA THR A 166 -15.27 3.55 3.46
C THR A 166 -13.90 3.97 2.96
N LEU A 167 -13.81 4.46 1.72
CA LEU A 167 -12.57 4.99 1.16
C LEU A 167 -12.01 6.14 2.00
N LEU A 168 -12.84 7.12 2.35
CA LEU A 168 -12.44 8.26 3.20
C LEU A 168 -11.91 7.81 4.56
N ARG A 169 -12.57 6.83 5.20
CA ARG A 169 -12.08 6.24 6.45
C ARG A 169 -10.74 5.56 6.25
N TRP A 170 -10.54 4.83 5.16
CA TRP A 170 -9.24 4.21 4.87
C TRP A 170 -8.13 5.23 4.66
N MET A 171 -8.42 6.36 4.00
CA MET A 171 -7.47 7.45 3.80
C MET A 171 -7.15 8.19 5.11
N ALA A 172 -8.15 8.34 5.99
CA ALA A 172 -7.99 9.03 7.27
C ALA A 172 -7.34 8.16 8.37
N ASN A 173 -7.56 6.84 8.37
CA ASN A 173 -7.11 5.90 9.41
C ASN A 173 -5.77 5.22 9.07
N HIS A 174 -4.78 5.99 8.63
CA HIS A 174 -3.39 5.50 8.49
C HIS A 174 -2.78 5.11 9.86
N PRO A 175 -1.56 4.57 9.87
CA PRO A 175 -1.09 3.18 9.76
C PRO A 175 -1.98 2.07 10.36
N CYS A 176 -2.04 0.92 9.69
CA CYS A 176 -2.71 -0.29 10.21
C CYS A 176 -1.78 -1.51 10.20
N GLY A 177 -1.91 -2.35 11.23
CA GLY A 177 -1.13 -3.59 11.38
C GLY A 177 0.15 -3.43 12.20
N HIS A 178 0.47 -4.43 13.00
CA HIS A 178 1.73 -4.51 13.73
C HIS A 178 2.83 -4.89 12.72
N THR A 179 3.82 -4.02 12.62
CA THR A 179 4.94 -4.21 11.68
C THR A 179 6.27 -4.37 12.40
N GLU A 180 6.29 -4.13 13.72
CA GLU A 180 7.46 -4.25 14.57
C GLU A 180 7.78 -5.73 14.83
N TYR A 181 9.06 -6.04 14.99
CA TYR A 181 9.44 -7.29 15.61
C TYR A 181 8.92 -7.30 17.05
N VAL A 182 8.31 -8.43 17.45
CA VAL A 182 8.04 -8.68 18.86
C VAL A 182 9.31 -9.30 19.41
N ASP A 183 9.89 -8.70 20.45
CA ASP A 183 10.94 -9.35 21.21
C ASP A 183 10.31 -10.58 21.85
N GLU A 184 10.60 -11.76 21.31
CA GLU A 184 10.30 -13.01 21.99
C GLU A 184 11.23 -13.07 23.21
N ASP A 185 10.66 -13.18 24.41
CA ASP A 185 11.44 -13.44 25.62
C ASP A 185 12.33 -14.66 25.35
N GLU A 186 13.66 -14.50 25.46
CA GLU A 186 14.58 -15.63 25.36
C GLU A 186 14.11 -16.72 26.33
N PRO A 187 13.98 -17.99 25.90
CA PRO A 187 13.59 -19.05 26.81
C PRO A 187 14.58 -19.05 27.98
N GLU A 188 14.07 -18.84 29.19
CA GLU A 188 14.86 -18.81 30.41
C GLU A 188 15.82 -20.00 30.38
N GLU A 189 17.13 -19.73 30.23
CA GLU A 189 18.14 -20.75 30.45
C GLU A 189 17.92 -21.27 31.86
N GLU A 190 17.40 -22.50 32.00
CA GLU A 190 17.34 -23.22 33.26
C GLU A 190 18.77 -23.44 33.77
N ALA A 191 19.34 -22.42 34.40
CA ALA A 191 20.59 -22.45 35.12
C ALA A 191 20.29 -22.32 36.61
N ASN A 192 20.04 -23.44 37.30
CA ASN A 192 21.10 -24.12 38.06
C ASN A 192 20.58 -25.04 39.19
N MET A 193 21.20 -26.22 39.23
CA MET A 193 21.73 -26.93 40.41
C MET A 193 20.84 -27.16 41.64
N THR A 194 20.46 -28.43 41.81
CA THR A 194 20.72 -29.11 43.10
C THR A 194 21.68 -30.26 42.85
N THR A 195 22.95 -30.01 43.17
CA THR A 195 23.89 -31.05 43.58
C THR A 195 23.31 -31.76 44.80
N ASP A 196 23.12 -33.08 44.73
CA ASP A 196 23.22 -33.89 45.93
C ASP A 196 24.15 -35.07 45.71
N SER A 197 24.96 -35.27 46.74
CA SER A 197 26.15 -36.08 46.84
C SER A 197 25.77 -37.52 47.14
N SER A 198 26.32 -38.48 46.38
CA SER A 198 26.63 -39.78 46.98
C SER A 198 27.87 -40.39 46.33
N ASP A 199 28.89 -40.51 47.19
CA ASP A 199 30.12 -41.27 47.06
C ASP A 199 30.09 -42.48 46.12
N THR A 200 31.10 -42.57 45.25
CA THR A 200 31.99 -43.74 45.22
C THR A 200 33.23 -43.46 44.35
N VAL A 201 34.37 -43.29 45.00
CA VAL A 201 35.72 -43.25 44.41
C VAL A 201 36.16 -44.69 44.10
N PRO A 202 36.74 -44.99 42.92
CA PRO A 202 38.20 -45.18 42.80
C PRO A 202 38.74 -44.74 41.40
N LYS A 203 40.02 -44.49 41.12
CA LYS A 203 41.32 -44.59 41.81
C LYS A 203 42.27 -43.73 40.96
N LEU A 204 43.12 -42.94 41.60
CA LEU A 204 44.27 -42.32 40.92
C LEU A 204 45.20 -43.39 40.32
N LEU A 205 45.71 -43.13 39.12
CA LEU A 205 47.06 -43.54 38.72
C LEU A 205 47.80 -42.32 38.17
N LEU A 206 48.80 -41.89 38.93
CA LEU A 206 49.84 -40.95 38.53
C LEU A 206 50.75 -41.57 37.45
N GLY A 207 51.17 -40.74 36.49
CA GLY A 207 52.60 -40.51 36.22
C GLY A 207 53.34 -41.43 35.23
N GLN A 208 53.77 -40.80 34.13
CA GLN A 208 55.09 -40.87 33.47
C GLN A 208 55.64 -42.21 32.93
N ALA A 209 55.84 -42.25 31.61
CA ALA A 209 57.15 -42.24 30.96
C ALA A 209 57.00 -41.79 29.49
#